data_AF-A0A522VPD3-F1
#
_entry.id   AF-A0A522VPD3-F1
#
_cell.length_a   1.000
_cell.length_b   1.000
_cell.length_c   1.000
_cell.angle_alpha   90.00
_cell.angle_beta   90.00
_cell.angle_gamma   90.00
#
_symmetry.space_group_name_H-M   'P 1'
#
loop_
_entity.id
_entity.type
_entity.pdbx_description
1 polymer ?
#
loop_
_entity_poly.entity_id
_entity_poly.type
_entity_poly.pdbx_seq_one_letter_code
_entity_poly.pdbx_strand_id
1 'polypeptide(L)'
;MLNCRQISRLFSRSQDRPLTFKEKLSLRLHLMLCGACRRFAGQLRFLRQATVLMETRAFTEEPVKLSECARERIKRTLSSCGNNESAV
;
A
#
# COMPACT_ATOMS: atom_id res chain seq x y z
N MET A 1 21.12 5.28 -11.01
CA MET A 1 21.05 4.24 -9.95
C MET A 1 20.12 4.75 -8.86
N LEU A 2 19.04 4.03 -8.56
CA LEU A 2 18.17 4.38 -7.43
C LEU A 2 18.88 4.00 -6.12
N ASN A 3 18.84 4.88 -5.12
CA ASN A 3 19.38 4.57 -3.81
C ASN A 3 18.45 3.61 -3.03
N CYS A 4 18.98 2.93 -2.02
CA CYS A 4 18.24 1.96 -1.23
C CYS A 4 16.94 2.56 -0.64
N ARG A 5 16.94 3.85 -0.26
CA ARG A 5 15.77 4.54 0.30
C ARG A 5 14.65 4.71 -0.73
N GLN A 6 14.98 5.09 -1.96
CA GLN A 6 14.04 5.19 -3.07
C GLN A 6 13.44 3.83 -3.40
N ILE A 7 14.26 2.78 -3.39
CA ILE A 7 13.83 1.41 -3.65
C ILE A 7 12.91 0.89 -2.55
N SER A 8 13.23 1.10 -1.27
CA SER A 8 12.34 0.73 -0.18
C SER A 8 10.98 1.44 -0.27
N ARG A 9 10.98 2.72 -0.64
CA ARG A 9 9.74 3.49 -0.83
C ARG A 9 8.94 3.01 -2.04
N LEU A 10 9.62 2.67 -3.14
CA LEU A 10 8.99 2.10 -4.34
C LEU A 10 8.42 0.70 -4.05
N PHE A 11 9.13 -0.10 -3.27
CA PHE A 11 8.67 -1.43 -2.83
C PHE A 11 7.44 -1.32 -1.92
N SER A 12 7.41 -0.38 -0.98
CA SER A 12 6.22 -0.08 -0.18
C SER A 12 5.03 0.27 -1.07
N ARG A 13 5.21 1.20 -2.04
CA ARG A 13 4.15 1.57 -3.00
C ARG A 13 3.64 0.38 -3.81
N SER A 14 4.48 -0.61 -4.09
CA SER A 14 4.07 -1.83 -4.81
C SER A 14 3.08 -2.69 -4.03
N GLN A 15 2.97 -2.50 -2.71
CA GLN A 15 2.01 -3.20 -1.84
C GLN A 15 0.64 -2.52 -1.82
N ASP A 16 0.59 -1.23 -2.12
CA ASP A 16 -0.64 -0.43 -2.14
C ASP A 16 -1.22 -0.32 -3.55
N ARG A 17 -0.36 -0.20 -4.56
CA ARG A 17 -0.75 -0.06 -5.96
C ARG A 17 0.10 -0.92 -6.90
N PRO A 18 -0.42 -1.27 -8.09
CA PRO A 18 0.43 -1.81 -9.13
C PRO A 18 1.52 -0.79 -9.52
N LEU A 19 2.75 -1.29 -9.67
CA LEU A 19 3.86 -0.52 -10.22
C LEU A 19 3.78 -0.48 -11.75
N THR A 20 4.23 0.62 -12.34
CA THR A 20 4.47 0.70 -13.79
C THR A 20 5.61 -0.22 -14.21
N PHE A 21 5.67 -0.58 -15.49
CA PHE A 21 6.73 -1.46 -16.02
C PHE A 21 8.15 -0.94 -15.74
N LYS A 22 8.37 0.38 -15.87
CA LYS A 22 9.66 1.03 -15.59
C LYS A 22 10.06 0.93 -14.11
N GLU A 23 9.10 1.14 -13.21
CA GLU A 23 9.30 0.99 -11.77
C GLU A 23 9.64 -0.46 -11.40
N LYS A 24 8.92 -1.42 -12.00
CA LYS A 24 9.13 -2.86 -11.77
C LYS A 24 10.51 -3.32 -12.24
N LEU A 25 10.97 -2.85 -13.40
CA LEU A 25 12.30 -3.15 -13.91
C LEU A 25 13.39 -2.56 -13.00
N SER A 26 13.27 -1.28 -12.63
CA SER A 26 14.24 -0.61 -11.78
C SER A 26 14.36 -1.29 -10.41
N LEU A 27 13.22 -1.72 -9.85
CA LEU A 27 13.16 -2.46 -8.61
C LEU A 27 13.87 -3.82 -8.70
N ARG A 28 13.59 -4.60 -9.75
CA ARG A 28 14.25 -5.90 -9.99
C ARG A 28 15.77 -5.77 -10.12
N LEU A 29 16.24 -4.80 -10.90
CA LEU A 29 17.67 -4.58 -11.12
C LEU A 29 18.37 -4.26 -9.79
N HIS A 30 17.80 -3.40 -8.95
CA HIS A 30 18.39 -3.08 -7.65
C HIS A 30 18.39 -4.27 -6.69
N LEU A 31 17.32 -5.08 -6.68
CA LEU A 31 17.24 -6.28 -5.84
C LEU A 31 18.27 -7.36 -6.22
N MET A 32 18.69 -7.41 -7.48
CA MET A 32 19.76 -8.30 -7.94
C MET A 32 21.13 -7.85 -7.41
N LEU A 33 21.38 -6.54 -7.37
CA LEU A 33 22.66 -5.95 -6.98
C LEU A 33 22.79 -5.76 -5.46
N CYS A 34 21.70 -5.50 -4.75
CA CYS A 34 21.70 -5.14 -3.32
C CYS A 34 21.07 -6.24 -2.46
N GLY A 35 21.91 -6.97 -1.70
CA GLY A 35 21.46 -8.02 -0.79
C GLY A 35 20.58 -7.51 0.36
N ALA A 36 20.83 -6.30 0.88
CA ALA A 36 20.03 -5.70 1.95
C ALA A 36 18.59 -5.43 1.50
N CYS A 37 18.41 -4.79 0.34
CA CYS A 37 17.08 -4.55 -0.23
C CYS A 37 16.38 -5.86 -0.59
N ARG A 38 17.12 -6.90 -1.02
CA ARG A 38 16.55 -8.23 -1.27
C ARG A 38 15.97 -8.88 -0.01
N ARG A 39 16.68 -8.78 1.12
CA ARG A 39 16.20 -9.27 2.42
C ARG A 39 14.97 -8.49 2.89
N PHE A 40 15.02 -7.16 2.81
CA PHE A 40 13.89 -6.28 3.14
C PHE A 40 12.63 -6.62 2.32
N ALA A 41 12.78 -6.82 1.01
CA ALA A 41 11.68 -7.24 0.14
C ALA A 41 11.12 -8.63 0.50
N GLY A 42 11.94 -9.53 1.06
CA GLY A 42 11.49 -10.79 1.63
C GLY A 42 10.65 -10.58 2.90
N GLN A 43 11.14 -9.75 3.83
CA GLN A 43 10.45 -9.44 5.09
C GLN A 43 9.08 -8.79 4.87
N LEU A 44 8.97 -7.81 3.97
CA LEU A 44 7.66 -7.21 3.68
C LEU A 44 6.69 -8.18 3.02
N ARG A 45 7.16 -9.05 2.12
CA ARG A 45 6.30 -10.09 1.53
C ARG A 45 5.80 -11.07 2.59
N PHE A 46 6.68 -11.47 3.51
CA PHE A 46 6.30 -12.31 4.64
C PHE A 46 5.23 -11.64 5.50
N LEU A 47 5.41 -10.36 5.86
CA LEU A 47 4.40 -9.61 6.61
C LEU A 47 3.06 -9.55 5.87
N ARG A 48 3.06 -9.22 4.57
CA ARG A 48 1.83 -9.17 3.77
C ARG A 48 1.14 -10.52 3.67
N GLN A 49 1.91 -11.60 3.54
CA GLN A 49 1.36 -12.95 3.49
C GLN A 49 0.79 -13.38 4.85
N ALA A 50 1.46 -13.03 5.94
CA ALA A 50 0.97 -13.27 7.29
C ALA A 50 -0.34 -12.51 7.56
N THR A 51 -0.43 -11.23 7.18
CA THR A 51 -1.67 -10.45 7.36
C THR A 51 -2.83 -11.04 6.57
N VAL A 52 -2.61 -11.43 5.30
CA VAL A 52 -3.65 -12.06 4.47
C VAL A 52 -4.05 -13.44 5.02
N LEU A 53 -3.09 -14.22 5.52
CA LEU A 53 -3.38 -15.50 6.17
C LEU A 53 -4.19 -15.32 7.46
N MET A 54 -3.84 -14.31 8.27
CA MET A 54 -4.60 -13.95 9.47
C MET A 54 -6.01 -13.51 9.12
N GLU A 55 -6.17 -12.69 8.08
CA GLU A 55 -7.45 -12.28 7.52
C GLU A 55 -8.30 -13.51 7.14
N THR A 56 -7.71 -14.44 6.40
CA THR A 56 -8.37 -15.67 5.96
C THR A 56 -8.79 -16.57 7.15
N ARG A 57 -8.11 -16.48 8.29
CA ARG A 57 -8.43 -17.24 9.51
C ARG A 57 -9.37 -16.52 10.48
N ALA A 58 -9.40 -15.19 10.44
CA ALA A 58 -10.21 -14.36 11.34
C ALA A 58 -11.65 -14.15 10.84
N PHE A 59 -11.95 -14.49 9.59
CA PHE A 59 -13.28 -14.31 9.02
C PHE A 59 -14.14 -15.57 9.06
N THR A 60 -14.64 -15.88 10.25
CA THR A 60 -15.98 -16.49 10.44
C THR A 60 -17.07 -15.43 10.58
N GLU A 61 -16.72 -14.13 10.48
CA GLU A 61 -17.64 -13.02 10.74
C GLU A 61 -17.81 -12.17 9.49
N GLU A 62 -19.01 -11.61 9.28
CA GLU A 62 -19.33 -10.78 8.11
C GLU A 62 -18.28 -9.67 7.90
N PRO A 63 -18.00 -9.28 6.64
CA PRO A 63 -17.09 -8.18 6.35
C PRO A 63 -17.50 -6.96 7.16
N VAL A 64 -16.56 -6.38 7.92
CA VAL A 64 -16.79 -5.23 8.81
C VAL A 64 -17.32 -4.06 7.99
N LYS A 65 -18.64 -3.90 7.96
CA LYS A 65 -19.33 -2.79 7.30
C LYS A 65 -19.29 -1.59 8.23
N LEU A 66 -18.93 -0.42 7.70
CA LEU A 66 -19.10 0.84 8.42
C LEU A 66 -20.57 1.02 8.78
N SER A 67 -20.85 1.47 9.99
CA SER A 67 -22.19 1.90 10.38
C SER A 67 -22.68 3.01 9.46
N GLU A 68 -23.99 3.03 9.18
CA GLU A 68 -24.59 4.00 8.26
C GLU A 68 -24.31 5.46 8.71
N CYS A 69 -24.30 5.73 10.01
CA CYS A 69 -23.95 7.05 10.55
C CYS A 69 -22.48 7.43 10.30
N ALA A 70 -21.53 6.49 10.46
CA ALA A 70 -20.12 6.73 10.17
C ALA A 70 -19.89 6.95 8.66
N ARG A 71 -20.58 6.18 7.82
CA ARG A 71 -20.56 6.33 6.37
C ARG A 71 -21.05 7.73 5.95
N GLU A 72 -22.20 8.18 6.46
CA GLU A 72 -22.74 9.50 6.09
C GLU A 72 -21.99 10.68 6.73
N ARG A 73 -21.28 10.46 7.83
CA ARG A 73 -20.31 11.45 8.32
C ARG A 73 -19.14 11.63 7.34
N ILE A 74 -18.50 10.53 6.92
CA ILE A 74 -17.36 10.57 6.00
C ILE A 74 -17.78 11.19 4.66
N LYS A 75 -18.95 10.79 4.14
CA LYS A 75 -19.51 11.32 2.89
C LYS A 75 -19.73 12.84 2.95
N ARG A 76 -20.35 13.35 4.03
CA ARG A 76 -20.56 14.79 4.22
C ARG A 76 -19.25 15.57 4.29
N THR A 77 -18.24 15.06 4.98
CA THR A 77 -16.92 15.70 5.04
C THR A 77 -16.25 15.77 3.67
N LEU A 78 -16.28 14.68 2.89
CA LEU A 78 -15.72 14.67 1.54
C LEU A 78 -16.48 15.63 0.59
N SER A 79 -17.81 15.70 0.70
CA SER A 79 -18.63 16.66 -0.06
C SER A 79 -18.34 18.13 0.30
N SER A 80 -18.00 18.43 1.56
CA SER A 80 -17.68 19.79 1.99
C SER A 80 -16.30 20.28 1.55
N CYS A 81 -15.37 19.38 1.20
CA CYS A 81 -14.06 19.74 0.63
C CYS A 81 -14.10 20.04 -0.88
N GLY A 82 -15.10 19.53 -1.61
CA GLY A 82 -15.19 19.72 -3.07
C GLY A 82 -15.49 21.15 -3.54
N ASN A 83 -15.82 22.07 -2.64
CA ASN A 83 -16.17 23.46 -2.99
C ASN A 83 -15.06 24.48 -2.68
N ASN A 84 -13.88 24.07 -2.20
CA ASN A 84 -12.83 24.99 -1.73
C ASN A 84 -11.40 24.74 -2.26
N GLU A 85 -11.24 24.04 -3.40
CA GLU A 85 -9.94 23.87 -4.08
C GLU A 85 -9.83 24.71 -5.38
N SER A 86 -10.24 25.99 -5.34
CA SER A 86 -10.01 26.97 -6.44
C SER A 86 -9.38 28.29 -5.99
N ALA A 87 -8.78 28.37 -4.80
CA ALA A 87 -8.10 29.59 -4.37
C ALA A 87 -6.94 29.33 -3.40
N VAL A 88 -5.85 28.71 -3.88
CA VAL A 88 -4.46 28.99 -3.44
C VAL A 88 -3.54 28.82 -4.64
#